data_AF-A0A6J6WST6-F1
#
_entry.id   AF-A0A6J6WST6-F1
#
_cell.length_a   1.000
_cell.length_b   1.000
_cell.length_c   1.000
_cell.angle_alpha   90.00
_cell.angle_beta   90.00
_cell.angle_gamma   90.00
#
_symmetry.space_group_name_H-M   'P 1'
#
loop_
_entity.id
_entity.type
_entity.pdbx_description
1 polymer ?
#
loop_
_entity_poly.entity_id
_entity_poly.type
_entity_poly.pdbx_seq_one_letter_code
_entity_poly.pdbx_strand_id
1 'polypeptide(L)'
;MAAIIVTLFLGGPAGPALLGPGWLWGIIWFLLKMTAFLFLFVWVRSTLPRVRYDQLMDLGWKVLIPLSLGWLLLLATFWVARDQHWNGFVTVALGAVVGLTGYGLLKGAIATSKARRLEGVVD
;
A
#
# COMPACT_ATOMS: atom_id res chain seq x y z
N MET A 1 7.56 3.87 -16.33
CA MET A 1 7.01 3.74 -14.96
C MET A 1 7.92 2.98 -14.00
N ALA A 2 8.53 1.85 -14.39
CA ALA A 2 9.44 1.11 -13.51
C ALA A 2 10.58 1.97 -12.90
N ALA A 3 11.19 2.87 -13.69
CA ALA A 3 12.22 3.79 -13.20
C ALA A 3 11.73 4.71 -12.05
N ILE A 4 10.51 5.24 -12.15
CA ILE A 4 9.89 6.09 -11.11
C ILE A 4 9.61 5.28 -9.84
N ILE A 5 9.18 4.02 -9.99
CA ILE A 5 8.94 3.15 -8.83
C ILE A 5 10.24 2.87 -8.08
N VAL A 6 11.32 2.59 -8.81
CA VAL A 6 12.63 2.31 -8.18
C VAL A 6 13.15 3.54 -7.44
N THR A 7 12.99 4.74 -7.98
CA THR A 7 13.44 5.97 -7.31
C THR A 7 12.59 6.33 -6.09
N LEU A 8 11.26 6.26 -6.20
CA LEU A 8 10.36 6.70 -5.13
C LEU A 8 10.24 5.69 -3.99
N PHE A 9 10.28 4.38 -4.28
CA PHE A 9 9.97 3.35 -3.29
C PHE A 9 11.17 2.46 -2.91
N LEU A 10 12.13 2.25 -3.82
CA LEU A 10 13.26 1.32 -3.59
C LEU A 10 14.60 2.05 -3.32
N GLY A 11 14.55 3.34 -3.01
CA GLY A 11 15.72 4.15 -2.69
C GLY A 11 16.65 4.42 -3.87
N GLY A 12 16.16 4.25 -5.12
CA GLY A 12 16.90 4.58 -6.33
C GLY A 12 18.27 3.90 -6.43
N PRO A 13 19.35 4.67 -6.71
CA PRO A 13 20.71 4.15 -6.89
C PRO A 13 21.42 3.81 -5.56
N ALA A 14 20.76 3.94 -4.40
CA ALA A 14 21.38 3.60 -3.12
C ALA A 14 21.64 2.07 -3.03
N GLY A 15 22.91 1.71 -2.91
CA GLY A 15 23.39 0.36 -2.67
C GLY A 15 24.81 0.39 -2.10
N PRO A 16 25.24 -0.63 -1.34
CA PRO A 16 26.57 -0.67 -0.75
C PRO A 16 27.63 -0.67 -1.85
N ALA A 17 28.59 0.25 -1.74
CA ALA A 17 29.75 0.31 -2.63
C ALA A 17 30.82 -0.64 -2.08
N LEU A 18 31.07 -1.74 -2.78
CA LEU A 18 32.00 -2.77 -2.32
C LEU A 18 33.43 -2.51 -2.83
N LEU A 19 33.62 -2.17 -4.13
CA LEU A 19 34.95 -1.97 -4.73
C LEU A 19 34.93 -1.02 -5.94
N GLY A 20 35.73 0.06 -5.96
CA GLY A 20 35.86 0.97 -7.11
C GLY A 20 34.97 2.23 -7.05
N PRO A 21 34.79 2.96 -8.17
CA PRO A 21 34.09 4.25 -8.17
C PRO A 21 32.61 4.09 -7.78
N GLY A 22 32.17 4.80 -6.74
CA GLY A 22 30.79 4.68 -6.21
C GLY A 22 29.68 4.98 -7.23
N TRP A 23 29.95 5.78 -8.26
CA TRP A 23 28.99 6.11 -9.32
C TRP A 23 28.61 4.90 -10.20
N LEU A 24 29.54 3.97 -10.44
CA LEU A 24 29.26 2.74 -11.20
C LEU A 24 28.33 1.82 -10.43
N TRP A 25 28.56 1.66 -9.11
CA TRP A 25 27.70 0.85 -8.26
C TRP A 25 26.28 1.38 -8.18
N GLY A 26 26.11 2.71 -8.09
CA GLY A 26 24.78 3.31 -8.10
C GLY A 26 23.99 2.99 -9.37
N ILE A 27 24.64 3.03 -10.54
CA ILE A 27 24.04 2.69 -11.83
C ILE A 27 23.69 1.19 -11.87
N ILE A 28 24.61 0.31 -11.48
CA ILE A 28 24.39 -1.14 -11.49
C ILE A 28 23.21 -1.52 -10.58
N TRP A 29 23.17 -1.00 -9.35
CA TRP A 29 22.07 -1.27 -8.42
C TRP A 29 20.74 -0.71 -8.91
N PHE A 30 20.75 0.47 -9.52
CA PHE A 30 19.54 1.03 -10.13
C PHE A 30 19.01 0.16 -11.28
N LEU A 31 19.89 -0.26 -12.21
CA LEU A 31 19.51 -1.14 -13.32
C LEU A 31 19.04 -2.51 -12.84
N LEU A 32 19.67 -3.07 -11.80
CA LEU A 32 19.29 -4.34 -11.20
C LEU A 32 17.87 -4.27 -10.64
N LYS A 33 17.60 -3.27 -9.78
CA LYS A 33 16.26 -3.05 -9.19
C LYS A 33 15.20 -2.82 -10.26
N MET A 34 15.55 -2.05 -11.30
CA MET A 34 14.64 -1.75 -12.42
C MET A 34 14.31 -2.98 -13.25
N THR A 35 15.33 -3.78 -13.60
CA THR A 35 15.15 -5.03 -14.34
C THR A 35 14.33 -6.03 -13.53
N ALA A 36 14.59 -6.15 -12.22
CA ALA A 36 13.79 -7.00 -11.32
C ALA A 36 12.32 -6.58 -11.29
N PHE A 37 12.03 -5.28 -11.25
CA PHE A 37 10.66 -4.76 -11.30
C PHE A 37 9.98 -5.00 -12.66
N LEU A 38 10.72 -4.86 -13.76
CA LEU A 38 10.21 -5.17 -15.10
C LEU A 38 9.89 -6.66 -15.23
N PHE A 39 10.78 -7.53 -14.75
CA PHE A 39 10.56 -8.97 -14.71
C PHE A 39 9.29 -9.30 -13.93
N LEU A 40 9.11 -8.71 -12.75
CA LEU A 40 7.88 -8.88 -11.95
C LEU A 40 6.64 -8.42 -12.73
N PHE A 41 6.70 -7.31 -13.46
CA PHE A 41 5.57 -6.82 -14.26
C PHE A 41 5.18 -7.78 -15.38
N VAL A 42 6.17 -8.34 -16.08
CA VAL A 42 5.96 -9.34 -17.12
C VAL A 42 5.41 -10.64 -16.52
N TRP A 43 5.95 -11.06 -15.37
CA TRP A 43 5.52 -12.27 -14.67
C TRP A 43 4.07 -12.15 -14.18
N VAL A 44 3.70 -11.04 -13.55
CA VAL A 44 2.33 -10.76 -13.10
C VAL A 44 1.36 -10.72 -14.30
N ARG A 45 1.76 -10.11 -15.41
CA ARG A 45 0.96 -10.12 -16.65
C ARG A 45 0.74 -11.54 -17.18
N SER A 46 1.75 -12.42 -17.06
CA SER A 46 1.65 -13.80 -17.54
C SER A 46 0.84 -14.71 -16.61
N THR A 47 0.72 -14.38 -15.33
CA THR A 47 0.10 -15.25 -14.31
C THR A 47 -1.33 -14.86 -13.96
N LEU A 48 -1.72 -13.58 -14.10
CA LEU A 48 -3.05 -13.14 -13.73
C LEU A 48 -4.12 -13.63 -14.75
N PRO A 49 -5.12 -14.41 -14.29
CA PRO A 49 -6.32 -14.69 -15.09
C PRO A 49 -7.07 -13.37 -15.36
N ARG A 50 -7.68 -13.21 -16.54
CA ARG A 50 -8.40 -11.97 -16.93
C ARG A 50 -9.39 -11.53 -15.85
N VAL A 51 -9.08 -10.44 -15.14
CA VAL A 51 -9.93 -9.86 -14.09
C VAL A 51 -11.01 -8.98 -14.74
N ARG A 52 -12.24 -9.03 -14.22
CA ARG A 52 -13.34 -8.20 -14.73
C ARG A 52 -13.15 -6.74 -14.30
N TYR A 53 -13.55 -5.80 -15.16
CA TYR A 53 -13.47 -4.36 -14.85
C TYR A 53 -14.14 -4.01 -13.51
N ASP A 54 -15.30 -4.59 -13.24
CA ASP A 54 -16.05 -4.32 -12.01
C ASP A 54 -15.29 -4.75 -10.75
N GLN A 55 -14.48 -5.82 -10.83
CA GLN A 55 -13.67 -6.30 -9.71
C GLN A 55 -12.49 -5.34 -9.45
N LEU A 56 -11.91 -4.77 -10.50
CA LEU A 56 -10.86 -3.76 -10.39
C LEU A 56 -11.41 -2.45 -9.82
N MET A 57 -12.60 -2.04 -10.28
CA MET A 57 -13.29 -0.86 -9.78
C MET A 57 -13.63 -1.01 -8.29
N ASP A 58 -14.16 -2.18 -7.91
CA ASP A 58 -14.47 -2.48 -6.53
C ASP A 58 -13.22 -2.50 -5.64
N LEU A 59 -12.11 -3.08 -6.09
CA LEU A 59 -10.84 -3.07 -5.35
C LEU A 59 -10.30 -1.63 -5.19
N GLY A 60 -10.32 -0.84 -6.25
CA GLY A 60 -9.89 0.55 -6.26
C GLY A 60 -10.66 1.39 -5.25
N TRP A 61 -11.97 1.41 -5.39
CA TRP A 61 -12.81 2.32 -4.61
C TRP A 61 -13.11 1.84 -3.20
N LYS A 62 -13.30 0.53 -2.99
CA LYS A 62 -13.71 0.01 -1.67
C LYS A 62 -12.52 -0.38 -0.79
N VAL A 63 -11.34 -0.64 -1.36
CA VAL A 63 -10.17 -1.13 -0.60
C VAL A 63 -9.01 -0.16 -0.69
N LEU A 64 -8.55 0.21 -1.88
CA LEU A 64 -7.34 1.00 -2.06
C LEU A 64 -7.47 2.43 -1.54
N ILE A 65 -8.58 3.12 -1.80
CA ILE A 65 -8.80 4.50 -1.32
C ILE A 65 -8.87 4.58 0.21
N PRO A 66 -9.73 3.80 0.90
CA PRO A 66 -9.77 3.84 2.37
C PRO A 66 -8.43 3.45 3.00
N LEU A 67 -7.72 2.48 2.42
CA LEU A 67 -6.43 2.02 2.92
C LEU A 67 -5.34 3.10 2.77
N SER A 68 -5.26 3.79 1.63
CA SER A 68 -4.26 4.84 1.41
C SER A 68 -4.50 6.06 2.31
N LEU A 69 -5.76 6.45 2.51
CA LEU A 69 -6.13 7.51 3.45
C LEU A 69 -5.81 7.13 4.90
N GLY A 70 -6.13 5.89 5.30
CA GLY A 70 -5.77 5.38 6.63
C GLY A 70 -4.27 5.41 6.86
N TRP A 71 -3.47 4.95 5.89
CA TRP A 71 -2.01 4.98 5.97
C TRP A 71 -1.45 6.40 6.09
N LEU A 72 -2.01 7.35 5.33
CA LEU A 72 -1.60 8.76 5.40
C LEU A 72 -1.88 9.35 6.79
N LEU A 73 -3.08 9.13 7.34
CA LEU A 73 -3.43 9.61 8.69
C LEU A 73 -2.55 8.99 9.78
N LEU A 74 -2.21 7.70 9.64
CA LEU A 74 -1.29 7.03 10.55
C LEU A 74 0.10 7.65 10.54
N LEU A 75 0.65 7.89 9.35
CA LEU A 75 1.95 8.56 9.23
C LEU A 75 1.90 9.98 9.78
N ALA A 76 0.87 10.76 9.45
CA ALA A 76 0.72 12.13 9.97
C ALA A 76 0.68 12.15 11.51
N THR A 77 -0.10 11.25 12.12
CA THR A 77 -0.19 11.13 13.58
C THR A 77 1.14 10.68 14.18
N PHE A 78 1.83 9.75 13.53
CA PHE A 78 3.14 9.28 13.98
C PHE A 78 4.18 10.40 14.00
N TRP A 79 4.24 11.23 12.94
CA TRP A 79 5.15 12.37 12.87
C TRP A 79 4.86 13.38 13.98
N VAL A 80 3.61 13.78 14.18
CA VAL A 80 3.21 14.71 15.25
C VAL A 80 3.52 14.15 16.64
N ALA A 81 3.28 12.85 16.87
CA ALA A 81 3.58 12.23 18.16
C ALA A 81 5.09 12.13 18.45
N ARG A 82 5.90 11.92 17.41
CA ARG A 82 7.37 11.94 17.52
C ARG A 82 7.87 13.33 17.91
N ASP A 83 7.30 14.39 17.34
CA ASP A 83 7.62 15.77 17.67
C ASP A 83 7.30 16.10 19.14
N GLN A 84 6.24 15.50 19.69
CA GLN A 84 5.86 15.63 21.11
C GLN A 84 6.59 14.63 22.03
N HIS A 85 7.58 13.90 21.52
CA HIS A 85 8.37 12.90 22.24
C HIS A 85 7.54 11.77 22.88
N TRP A 86 6.36 11.51 22.34
CA TRP A 86 5.56 10.35 22.76
C TRP A 86 6.23 9.06 22.30
N ASN A 87 5.94 7.97 23.01
CA ASN A 87 6.45 6.65 22.64
C ASN A 87 5.87 6.22 21.28
N GLY A 88 6.71 6.21 20.24
CA GLY A 88 6.29 5.91 18.88
C GLY A 88 5.61 4.53 18.72
N PHE A 89 5.98 3.55 19.54
CA PHE A 89 5.30 2.24 19.52
C PHE A 89 3.85 2.34 19.97
N VAL A 90 3.58 3.15 20.99
CA VAL A 90 2.22 3.38 21.50
C VAL A 90 1.38 4.10 20.46
N THR A 91 1.95 5.11 19.78
CA THR A 91 1.23 5.87 18.74
C THR A 91 0.87 4.99 17.54
N VAL A 92 1.80 4.15 17.08
CA VAL A 92 1.54 3.22 15.98
C VAL A 92 0.52 2.16 16.38
N ALA A 93 0.61 1.62 17.60
CA ALA A 93 -0.35 0.64 18.10
C ALA A 93 -1.76 1.24 18.21
N LEU A 94 -1.90 2.42 18.82
CA LEU A 94 -3.18 3.14 18.91
C LEU A 94 -3.74 3.47 17.53
N GLY A 95 -2.91 4.02 16.65
CA GLY A 95 -3.30 4.32 15.28
C GLY A 95 -3.80 3.07 14.55
N ALA A 96 -3.07 1.96 14.62
CA ALA A 96 -3.46 0.69 14.00
C ALA A 96 -4.77 0.15 14.59
N VAL A 97 -4.96 0.24 15.90
CA VAL A 97 -6.21 -0.17 16.57
C VAL A 97 -7.39 0.69 16.10
N VAL A 98 -7.23 2.01 16.03
CA VAL A 98 -8.24 2.95 15.52
C VAL A 98 -8.55 2.68 14.05
N GLY A 99 -7.53 2.43 13.23
CA GLY A 99 -7.68 2.08 11.82
C GLY A 99 -8.42 0.76 11.61
N LEU A 100 -8.07 -0.29 12.37
CA LEU A 100 -8.71 -1.60 12.30
C LEU A 100 -10.15 -1.57 12.80
N THR A 101 -10.42 -0.86 13.90
CA THR A 101 -11.78 -0.67 14.42
C THR A 101 -12.64 0.13 13.44
N GLY A 102 -12.13 1.24 12.90
CA GLY A 102 -12.81 2.01 11.85
C GLY A 102 -13.12 1.17 10.61
N TYR A 103 -12.16 0.36 10.15
CA TYR A 103 -12.36 -0.57 9.04
C TYR A 103 -13.41 -1.65 9.34
N GLY A 104 -13.38 -2.22 10.54
CA GLY A 104 -14.33 -3.23 11.00
C GLY A 104 -15.77 -2.69 11.08
N LEU A 105 -15.94 -1.47 11.61
CA LEU A 105 -17.23 -0.78 11.68
C LEU A 105 -17.78 -0.50 10.26
N LEU A 106 -16.93 -0.02 9.35
CA LEU A 106 -17.29 0.18 7.94
C LEU A 106 -17.76 -1.12 7.27
N LYS A 107 -17.03 -2.23 7.48
CA LYS A 107 -17.44 -3.55 6.99
C LYS A 107 -18.78 -4.00 7.57
N GLY A 108 -18.98 -3.82 8.87
CA GLY A 108 -20.23 -4.17 9.56
C GLY A 108 -21.42 -3.36 9.06
N ALA A 109 -21.25 -2.06 8.83
CA ALA A 109 -22.29 -1.19 8.27
C ALA A 109 -22.69 -1.61 6.84
N ILE A 110 -21.72 -2.01 6.01
CA ILE A 110 -21.99 -2.47 4.65
C ILE A 110 -22.66 -3.85 4.66
N ALA A 111 -22.28 -4.75 5.59
CA ALA A 111 -22.88 -6.07 5.72
C ALA A 111 -24.35 -6.00 6.16
N THR A 112 -24.66 -5.15 7.15
CA THR A 112 -26.03 -4.92 7.62
C THR A 112 -26.93 -4.30 6.54
N SER A 113 -26.38 -3.43 5.68
CA SER A 113 -27.12 -2.88 4.53
C SER A 113 -27.48 -3.95 3.49
N LYS A 114 -26.60 -4.92 3.22
CA LYS A 114 -26.91 -6.04 2.31
C LYS A 114 -27.96 -6.98 2.89
N ALA A 115 -27.91 -7.27 4.19
CA ALA A 115 -28.89 -8.15 4.85
C ALA A 115 -30.32 -7.59 4.73
N ARG A 116 -30.52 -6.30 5.03
CA ARG A 116 -31.84 -5.65 4.92
C ARG A 116 -32.40 -5.58 3.49
N ARG A 117 -31.52 -5.57 2.47
CA ARG A 117 -31.96 -5.60 1.07
C ARG A 117 -32.50 -6.96 0.64
N LEU A 118 -32.08 -8.04 1.28
CA LEU A 118 -32.56 -9.39 0.96
C LEU A 118 -33.91 -9.65 1.61
N GLU A 119 -34.14 -9.13 2.81
CA GLU A 119 -35.41 -9.23 3.52
C GLU A 119 -36.55 -8.53 2.76
N GLY A 120 -36.33 -7.31 2.26
CA GLY A 120 -37.34 -6.57 1.48
C GLY A 120 -37.61 -7.09 0.07
N VAL A 121 -37.03 -8.22 -0.35
CA VAL A 121 -37.33 -8.90 -1.62
C VAL A 121 -38.18 -10.17 -1.40
N VAL A 122 -38.27 -10.65 -0.15
CA VAL A 122 -39.00 -11.87 0.21
C VAL A 122 -40.46 -11.59 0.63
N ASP A 123 -40.78 -10.34 0.98
CA ASP A 123 -42.14 -9.83 1.25
C ASP A 123 -42.84 -9.33 -0.03
#